data_AF-A0A2H0V4M8-F1
#
_entry.id   AF-A0A2H0V4M8-F1
#
_cell.length_a   1.000
_cell.length_b   1.000
_cell.length_c   1.000
_cell.angle_alpha   90.00
_cell.angle_beta   90.00
_cell.angle_gamma   90.00
#
_symmetry.space_group_name_H-M   'P 1'
#
loop_
_entity.id
_entity.type
_entity.pdbx_description
1 polymer ?
#
loop_
_entity_poly.entity_id
_entity_poly.type
_entity_poly.pdbx_seq_one_letter_code
_entity_poly.pdbx_strand_id
1 'polypeptide(L)'
;MNNKIILGLVGEIASGKDTLVDYLKKKHQATTHKFSASLRDILERIYLDISRENMQKLSQILRENFSQNLLSKVIAEDVKKDSNKIIVINGVRRLTDIEYLKQLPEFALVYVTADLEKRYARIAGRNENKDDRNKTLEQFKLDNEAEAEQQIPEVAKIAKYKIDNDGTFAELYGQIDTIIKSLQITN
;
A
#
# COMPACT_ATOMS: atom_id res chain seq x y z
N MET A 1 0.10 3.50 -27.87
CA MET A 1 0.99 3.25 -26.71
C MET A 1 0.11 3.27 -25.48
N ASN A 2 0.22 2.24 -24.63
CA ASN A 2 -0.69 2.08 -23.51
C ASN A 2 -0.12 2.89 -22.33
N ASN A 3 -0.52 4.16 -22.18
CA ASN A 3 -0.07 5.06 -21.10
C ASN A 3 -0.68 4.62 -19.75
N LYS A 4 -0.24 3.46 -19.27
CA LYS A 4 -0.56 2.93 -17.94
C LYS A 4 0.27 3.68 -16.90
N ILE A 5 -0.29 3.85 -15.71
CA ILE A 5 0.37 4.44 -14.53
C ILE A 5 0.19 3.46 -13.40
N ILE A 6 1.29 3.00 -12.81
CA ILE A 6 1.28 2.05 -11.71
C ILE A 6 1.82 2.76 -10.47
N LEU A 7 0.96 2.99 -9.48
CA LEU A 7 1.30 3.69 -8.25
C LEU A 7 1.48 2.70 -7.11
N GLY A 8 2.70 2.53 -6.63
CA GLY A 8 2.96 1.85 -5.35
C GLY A 8 2.76 2.82 -4.20
N LEU A 9 1.87 2.52 -3.26
CA LEU A 9 1.68 3.33 -2.05
C LEU A 9 2.41 2.72 -0.86
N VAL A 10 3.35 3.48 -0.31
CA VAL A 10 4.07 3.21 0.94
C VAL A 10 3.77 4.31 1.94
N GLY A 11 3.74 3.98 3.23
CA GLY A 11 3.50 4.96 4.28
C GLY A 11 3.10 4.28 5.58
N GLU A 12 3.27 5.00 6.68
CA GLU A 12 3.02 4.48 8.02
C GLU A 12 1.53 4.17 8.24
N ILE A 13 1.24 3.37 9.26
CA ILE A 13 -0.12 3.17 9.74
C ILE A 13 -0.84 4.52 9.95
N ALA A 14 -2.10 4.57 9.50
CA ALA A 14 -2.97 5.76 9.53
C ALA A 14 -2.46 7.00 8.75
N SER A 15 -1.52 6.84 7.81
CA SER A 15 -1.05 7.95 6.95
C SER A 15 -2.06 8.42 5.89
N GLY A 16 -3.15 7.69 5.64
CA GLY A 16 -4.20 8.07 4.67
C GLY A 16 -4.11 7.41 3.29
N LYS A 17 -3.30 6.34 3.14
CA LYS A 17 -3.21 5.56 1.89
C LYS A 17 -4.57 5.02 1.41
N ASP A 18 -5.38 4.47 2.31
CA ASP A 18 -6.71 3.94 1.93
C ASP A 18 -7.65 5.05 1.44
N THR A 19 -7.58 6.24 2.04
CA THR A 19 -8.30 7.42 1.55
C THR A 19 -7.92 7.77 0.12
N LEU A 20 -6.61 7.78 -0.19
CA LEU A 20 -6.14 8.02 -1.55
C LEU A 20 -6.61 6.93 -2.51
N VAL A 21 -6.55 5.66 -2.09
CA VAL A 21 -7.05 4.53 -2.88
C VAL A 21 -8.53 4.72 -3.24
N ASP A 22 -9.38 5.06 -2.27
CA ASP A 22 -10.81 5.27 -2.51
C ASP A 22 -11.07 6.47 -3.41
N TYR A 23 -10.31 7.54 -3.25
CA TYR A 23 -10.36 8.70 -4.13
C TYR A 23 -9.99 8.35 -5.57
N LEU A 24 -8.88 7.62 -5.76
CA LEU A 24 -8.40 7.20 -7.08
C LEU A 24 -9.37 6.24 -7.77
N LYS A 25 -9.98 5.32 -7.03
CA LYS A 25 -11.08 4.48 -7.52
C LYS A 25 -12.24 5.31 -8.03
N LYS A 26 -12.73 6.26 -7.21
CA LYS A 26 -13.92 7.06 -7.52
C LYS A 26 -13.70 8.04 -8.66
N LYS A 27 -12.58 8.77 -8.66
CA LYS A 27 -12.31 9.84 -9.62
C LYS A 27 -11.70 9.32 -10.92
N HIS A 28 -10.75 8.40 -10.81
CA HIS A 28 -9.91 7.97 -11.92
C HIS A 28 -10.22 6.55 -12.41
N GLN A 29 -11.23 5.88 -11.84
CA GLN A 29 -11.59 4.49 -12.14
C GLN A 29 -10.39 3.54 -11.96
N ALA A 30 -9.52 3.86 -11.00
CA ALA A 30 -8.31 3.09 -10.76
C ALA A 30 -8.65 1.71 -10.19
N THR A 31 -7.94 0.68 -10.66
CA THR A 31 -7.95 -0.63 -10.00
C THR A 31 -6.95 -0.67 -8.87
N THR A 32 -7.17 -1.60 -7.93
CA THR A 32 -6.31 -1.76 -6.77
C THR A 32 -5.87 -3.18 -6.58
N HIS A 33 -4.59 -3.36 -6.33
CA HIS A 33 -3.99 -4.63 -5.94
C HIS A 33 -3.44 -4.52 -4.52
N LYS A 34 -3.60 -5.59 -3.74
CA LYS A 34 -3.03 -5.73 -2.40
C LYS A 34 -2.25 -7.04 -2.35
N PHE A 35 -1.06 -7.04 -1.76
CA PHE A 35 -0.25 -8.26 -1.57
C PHE A 35 -1.00 -9.37 -0.83
N SER A 36 -1.99 -9.00 -0.01
CA SER A 36 -2.82 -9.93 0.73
C SER A 36 -3.97 -10.54 -0.09
N ALA A 37 -4.18 -10.17 -1.35
CA ALA A 37 -5.23 -10.77 -2.18
C ALA A 37 -4.92 -12.26 -2.46
N SER A 38 -3.74 -12.55 -3.03
CA SER A 38 -3.34 -13.92 -3.35
C SER A 38 -3.28 -14.85 -2.13
N LEU A 39 -2.90 -14.32 -0.96
CA LEU A 39 -2.93 -15.08 0.28
C LEU A 39 -4.37 -15.46 0.69
N ARG A 40 -5.33 -14.56 0.49
CA ARG A 40 -6.75 -14.85 0.74
C ARG A 40 -7.28 -15.90 -0.22
N ASP A 41 -6.96 -15.76 -1.51
CA ASP A 41 -7.38 -16.72 -2.54
C ASP A 41 -6.90 -18.14 -2.20
N ILE A 42 -5.65 -18.27 -1.73
CA ILE A 42 -5.09 -19.56 -1.31
C ILE A 42 -5.81 -20.09 -0.06
N LEU A 43 -5.96 -19.28 0.99
CA LEU A 43 -6.63 -19.71 2.23
C LEU A 43 -8.07 -20.15 1.97
N GLU A 44 -8.80 -19.39 1.16
CA GLU A 44 -10.16 -19.73 0.72
C GLU A 44 -10.16 -21.05 -0.05
N ARG A 45 -9.22 -21.23 -0.99
CA ARG A 45 -9.11 -22.45 -1.79
C ARG A 45 -8.83 -23.71 -0.97
N ILE A 46 -8.12 -23.58 0.15
CA ILE A 46 -7.80 -24.69 1.06
C ILE A 46 -8.72 -24.75 2.28
N TYR A 47 -9.80 -23.97 2.28
CA TYR A 47 -10.84 -23.94 3.32
C TYR A 47 -10.30 -23.65 4.73
N LEU A 48 -9.35 -22.71 4.83
CA LEU A 48 -8.87 -22.17 6.10
C LEU A 48 -9.44 -20.77 6.33
N ASP A 49 -9.68 -20.43 7.60
CA ASP A 49 -10.17 -19.11 7.97
C ASP A 49 -9.21 -18.00 7.52
N ILE A 50 -9.77 -16.93 6.96
CA ILE A 50 -9.04 -15.71 6.63
C ILE A 50 -8.80 -14.92 7.93
N SER A 51 -7.83 -15.37 8.72
CA SER A 51 -7.38 -14.73 9.94
C SER A 51 -6.01 -14.07 9.73
N ARG A 52 -5.68 -13.06 10.55
CA ARG A 52 -4.36 -12.41 10.53
C ARG A 52 -3.24 -13.43 10.74
N GLU A 53 -3.43 -14.35 11.67
CA GLU A 53 -2.49 -15.43 11.98
C GLU A 53 -2.26 -16.35 10.77
N ASN A 54 -3.32 -16.85 10.14
CA ASN A 54 -3.22 -17.73 8.98
C ASN A 54 -2.57 -17.02 7.79
N MET A 55 -2.91 -15.75 7.57
CA MET A 55 -2.32 -14.92 6.52
C MET A 55 -0.82 -14.71 6.74
N GLN A 56 -0.40 -14.40 7.98
CA GLN A 56 1.02 -14.25 8.33
C GLN A 56 1.79 -15.56 8.15
N LYS A 57 1.23 -16.66 8.66
CA LYS A 57 1.82 -18.00 8.56
C LYS A 57 1.97 -18.44 7.10
N LEU A 58 0.92 -18.31 6.29
CA LEU A 58 0.98 -18.63 4.86
C LEU A 58 2.00 -17.76 4.14
N SER A 59 1.99 -16.46 4.41
CA SER A 59 2.93 -15.51 3.81
C SER A 59 4.40 -15.88 4.12
N GLN A 60 4.68 -16.28 5.37
CA GLN A 60 5.99 -16.76 5.78
C GLN A 60 6.39 -18.04 5.05
N ILE A 61 5.53 -19.08 5.08
CA ILE A 61 5.77 -20.35 4.40
C ILE A 61 6.10 -20.13 2.92
N LEU A 62 5.31 -19.31 2.22
CA LEU A 62 5.53 -19.04 0.80
C LEU A 62 6.87 -18.33 0.54
N ARG A 63 7.24 -17.36 1.38
CA ARG A 63 8.52 -16.64 1.23
C ARG A 63 9.73 -17.52 1.51
N GLU A 64 9.65 -18.35 2.54
CA GLU A 64 10.76 -19.24 2.94
C GLU A 64 10.98 -20.37 1.93
N ASN A 65 9.92 -20.84 1.26
CA ASN A 65 10.01 -22.01 0.38
C ASN A 65 10.14 -21.68 -1.11
N PHE A 66 9.65 -20.52 -1.58
CA PHE A 66 9.68 -20.18 -3.01
C PHE A 66 10.57 -18.98 -3.33
N SER A 67 10.46 -17.87 -2.57
CA SER A 67 11.38 -16.71 -2.60
C SER A 67 10.84 -15.58 -1.72
N GLN A 68 11.72 -14.80 -1.10
CA GLN A 68 11.36 -13.59 -0.35
C GLN A 68 10.63 -12.54 -1.19
N ASN A 69 10.81 -12.54 -2.51
CA ASN A 69 10.17 -11.60 -3.45
C ASN A 69 8.97 -12.21 -4.20
N LEU A 70 8.47 -13.38 -3.79
CA LEU A 70 7.35 -14.06 -4.46
C LEU A 70 6.12 -13.16 -4.61
N LEU A 71 5.69 -12.49 -3.54
CA LEU A 71 4.47 -11.66 -3.59
C LEU A 71 4.66 -10.42 -4.48
N SER A 72 5.88 -9.89 -4.60
CA SER A 72 6.18 -8.83 -5.56
C SER A 72 6.00 -9.31 -6.99
N LYS A 73 6.49 -10.52 -7.30
CA LYS A 73 6.30 -11.14 -8.61
C LYS A 73 4.82 -11.32 -8.94
N VAL A 74 4.03 -11.84 -7.99
CA VAL A 74 2.57 -12.02 -8.17
C VAL A 74 1.90 -10.69 -8.52
N ILE A 75 2.12 -9.64 -7.73
CA ILE A 75 1.51 -8.33 -7.99
C ILE A 75 1.98 -7.75 -9.33
N ALA A 76 3.27 -7.90 -9.69
CA ALA A 76 3.76 -7.43 -10.98
C ALA A 76 3.06 -8.12 -12.16
N GLU A 77 2.78 -9.43 -12.05
CA GLU A 77 2.02 -10.17 -13.07
C GLU A 77 0.54 -9.74 -13.12
N ASP A 78 -0.09 -9.52 -11.97
CA ASP A 78 -1.48 -9.03 -11.90
C ASP A 78 -1.61 -7.65 -12.55
N VAL A 79 -0.68 -6.75 -12.25
CA VAL A 79 -0.62 -5.39 -12.79
C VAL A 79 -0.35 -5.38 -14.29
N LYS A 80 0.46 -6.32 -14.82
CA LYS A 80 0.67 -6.47 -16.26
C LYS A 80 -0.62 -6.86 -16.98
N LYS A 81 -1.39 -7.79 -16.40
CA LYS A 81 -2.66 -8.31 -16.96
C LYS A 81 -3.83 -7.33 -16.80
N ASP A 82 -3.75 -6.43 -15.83
CA ASP A 82 -4.75 -5.40 -15.61
C ASP A 82 -4.78 -4.41 -16.79
N SER A 83 -5.94 -4.22 -17.42
CA SER A 83 -6.08 -3.33 -18.58
C SER A 83 -6.36 -1.87 -18.21
N ASN A 84 -6.48 -1.55 -16.92
CA ASN A 84 -6.79 -0.19 -16.48
C ASN A 84 -5.60 0.75 -16.66
N LYS A 85 -5.93 2.03 -16.90
CA LYS A 85 -4.92 3.09 -17.10
C LYS A 85 -4.20 3.46 -15.81
N ILE A 86 -4.90 3.47 -14.68
CA ILE A 86 -4.33 3.79 -13.37
C ILE A 86 -4.53 2.60 -12.47
N ILE A 87 -3.42 2.07 -11.97
CA ILE A 87 -3.38 0.88 -11.13
C ILE A 87 -2.67 1.26 -9.83
N VAL A 88 -3.28 0.95 -8.70
CA VAL A 88 -2.76 1.33 -7.38
C VAL A 88 -2.44 0.08 -6.57
N ILE A 89 -1.20 -0.05 -6.16
CA ILE A 89 -0.72 -1.13 -5.31
C ILE A 89 -0.71 -0.60 -3.88
N ASN A 90 -1.67 -1.05 -3.09
CA ASN A 90 -1.82 -0.60 -1.71
C ASN A 90 -1.17 -1.59 -0.73
N GLY A 91 -0.30 -1.07 0.12
CA GLY A 91 0.35 -1.83 1.17
C GLY A 91 1.76 -2.29 0.83
N VAL A 92 2.52 -1.49 0.07
CA VAL A 92 3.98 -1.67 -0.04
C VAL A 92 4.60 -1.39 1.32
N ARG A 93 5.38 -2.34 1.86
CA ARG A 93 5.99 -2.25 3.19
C ARG A 93 7.49 -2.54 3.19
N ARG A 94 7.99 -3.33 2.23
CA ARG A 94 9.37 -3.81 2.15
C ARG A 94 10.02 -3.48 0.81
N LEU A 95 11.36 -3.46 0.77
CA LEU A 95 12.09 -3.29 -0.49
C LEU A 95 11.83 -4.45 -1.47
N THR A 96 11.66 -5.66 -0.94
CA THR A 96 11.34 -6.86 -1.72
C THR A 96 9.96 -6.78 -2.37
N ASP A 97 9.00 -6.05 -1.78
CA ASP A 97 7.64 -5.90 -2.31
C ASP A 97 7.63 -5.22 -3.69
N ILE A 98 8.64 -4.41 -3.99
CA ILE A 98 8.74 -3.59 -5.21
C ILE A 98 9.84 -4.04 -6.16
N GLU A 99 10.52 -5.16 -5.89
CA GLU A 99 11.66 -5.62 -6.67
C GLU A 99 11.29 -5.89 -8.14
N TYR A 100 10.14 -6.53 -8.38
CA TYR A 100 9.62 -6.74 -9.73
C TYR A 100 8.88 -5.53 -10.28
N LEU A 101 8.27 -4.73 -9.41
CA LEU A 101 7.50 -3.55 -9.80
C LEU A 101 8.39 -2.44 -10.36
N LYS A 102 9.57 -2.23 -9.78
CA LYS A 102 10.55 -1.23 -10.24
C LYS A 102 11.09 -1.50 -11.66
N GLN A 103 10.95 -2.72 -12.16
CA GLN A 103 11.36 -3.08 -13.51
C GLN A 103 10.34 -2.61 -14.56
N LEU A 104 9.12 -2.25 -14.13
CA LEU A 104 8.09 -1.70 -14.99
C LEU A 104 8.35 -0.19 -15.18
N PRO A 105 8.53 0.30 -16.41
CA PRO A 105 8.79 1.73 -16.64
C PRO A 105 7.62 2.63 -16.20
N GLU A 106 6.41 2.09 -16.13
CA GLU A 106 5.20 2.79 -15.70
C GLU A 106 5.06 2.90 -14.17
N PHE A 107 5.94 2.25 -13.41
CA PHE A 107 5.88 2.21 -11.95
C PHE A 107 6.47 3.46 -11.30
N ALA A 108 5.68 4.06 -10.40
CA ALA A 108 6.13 5.10 -9.49
C ALA A 108 5.74 4.75 -8.06
N LEU A 109 6.73 4.81 -7.16
CA LEU A 109 6.51 4.67 -5.73
C LEU A 109 6.18 6.05 -5.13
N VAL A 110 5.08 6.12 -4.38
CA VAL A 110 4.58 7.32 -3.70
C VAL A 110 4.56 7.07 -2.20
N TYR A 111 5.33 7.86 -1.47
CA TYR A 111 5.32 7.86 -0.01
C TYR A 111 4.26 8.80 0.52
N VAL A 112 3.34 8.28 1.33
CA VAL A 112 2.25 9.01 1.96
C VAL A 112 2.49 9.05 3.45
N THR A 113 2.69 10.24 4.01
CA THR A 113 3.00 10.43 5.42
C THR A 113 2.11 11.47 6.07
N ALA A 114 2.10 11.50 7.40
CA ALA A 114 1.47 12.52 8.21
C ALA A 114 2.11 12.51 9.61
N ASP A 115 2.00 13.63 10.32
CA ASP A 115 2.45 13.77 11.69
C ASP A 115 1.90 12.66 12.61
N LEU A 116 2.74 12.20 13.54
CA LEU A 116 2.41 11.07 14.41
C LEU A 116 1.16 11.31 15.24
N GLU A 117 0.98 12.52 15.78
CA GLU A 117 -0.18 12.87 16.60
C GLU A 117 -1.45 12.89 15.75
N LYS A 118 -1.36 13.40 14.50
CA LYS A 118 -2.48 13.35 13.55
C LYS A 118 -2.83 11.92 13.15
N ARG A 119 -1.84 11.05 12.93
CA ARG A 119 -2.05 9.63 12.63
C ARG A 119 -2.68 8.90 13.82
N TYR A 120 -2.24 9.20 15.03
CA TYR A 120 -2.82 8.64 16.25
C TYR A 120 -4.29 9.07 16.42
N ALA A 121 -4.60 10.36 16.22
CA ALA A 121 -5.97 10.86 16.29
C ALA A 121 -6.91 10.19 15.28
N ARG A 122 -6.38 9.76 14.12
CA ARG A 122 -7.15 9.01 13.11
C ARG A 122 -7.44 7.57 13.52
N ILE A 123 -6.58 6.93 14.30
CA ILE A 123 -6.79 5.56 14.79
C ILE A 123 -8.04 5.49 15.65
N ALA A 124 -8.27 6.47 16.52
CA ALA A 124 -9.46 6.51 17.39
C ALA A 124 -10.79 6.53 16.59
N GLY A 125 -10.76 7.07 15.36
CA GLY A 125 -11.90 7.07 14.44
C GLY A 125 -11.93 5.89 13.46
N ARG A 126 -10.89 5.05 13.43
CA ARG A 126 -10.75 3.90 12.53
C ARG A 126 -11.54 2.73 13.10
N ASN A 127 -12.31 2.06 12.25
CA ASN A 127 -13.08 0.85 12.57
C ASN A 127 -12.50 -0.37 11.84
N GLU A 128 -11.20 -0.39 11.59
CA GLU A 128 -10.57 -1.43 10.78
C GLU A 128 -10.24 -2.66 11.61
N ASN A 129 -9.80 -2.47 12.86
CA ASN A 129 -9.64 -3.53 13.85
C ASN A 129 -10.55 -3.29 15.06
N LYS A 130 -10.89 -4.37 15.77
CA LYS A 130 -11.79 -4.32 16.94
C LYS A 130 -11.23 -3.47 18.09
N ASP A 131 -9.92 -3.29 18.16
CA ASP A 131 -9.17 -2.60 19.21
C ASP A 131 -8.80 -1.15 18.88
N ASP A 132 -9.06 -0.66 17.65
CA ASP A 132 -8.61 0.66 17.18
C ASP A 132 -9.12 1.81 18.10
N ARG A 133 -10.36 1.74 18.57
CA ARG A 133 -10.99 2.81 19.38
C ARG A 133 -10.42 2.96 20.79
N ASN A 134 -9.86 1.89 21.36
CA ASN A 134 -9.36 1.88 22.73
C ASN A 134 -7.81 1.92 22.78
N LYS A 135 -7.17 2.16 21.64
CA LYS A 135 -5.72 2.10 21.51
C LYS A 135 -5.07 3.34 22.14
N THR A 136 -4.17 3.12 23.11
CA THR A 136 -3.38 4.18 23.73
C THR A 136 -2.29 4.67 22.78
N LEU A 137 -1.76 5.88 23.02
CA LEU A 137 -0.65 6.43 22.24
C LEU A 137 0.59 5.52 22.32
N GLU A 138 0.87 4.95 23.48
CA GLU A 138 1.98 4.01 23.66
C GLU A 138 1.79 2.73 22.84
N GLN A 139 0.57 2.16 22.82
CA GLN A 139 0.28 1.01 21.97
C GLN A 139 0.37 1.35 20.48
N PHE A 140 -0.01 2.57 20.10
CA PHE A 140 0.14 3.04 18.73
C PHE A 140 1.61 3.19 18.31
N LYS A 141 2.47 3.69 19.20
CA LYS A 141 3.92 3.76 18.96
C LYS A 141 4.50 2.35 18.76
N LEU A 142 4.11 1.38 19.60
CA LEU A 142 4.51 -0.02 19.44
C LEU A 142 4.07 -0.61 18.09
N ASP A 143 2.83 -0.32 17.66
CA ASP A 143 2.35 -0.76 16.35
C ASP A 143 3.16 -0.14 15.21
N ASN A 144 3.59 1.12 15.36
CA ASN A 144 4.45 1.83 14.41
C ASN A 144 5.89 1.27 14.37
N GLU A 145 6.28 0.45 15.35
CA GLU A 145 7.57 -0.25 15.42
C GLU A 145 7.47 -1.74 15.04
N ALA A 146 6.26 -2.23 14.75
CA ALA A 146 6.04 -3.63 14.36
C ALA A 146 6.79 -3.98 13.07
N GLU A 147 7.13 -5.27 12.89
CA GLU A 147 7.88 -5.79 11.73
C GLU A 147 7.32 -5.30 10.37
N ALA A 148 6.00 -5.17 10.26
CA ALA A 148 5.33 -4.71 9.05
C ALA A 148 5.50 -3.20 8.75
N GLU A 149 5.97 -2.41 9.73
CA GLU A 149 6.22 -0.96 9.62
C GLU A 149 7.74 -0.65 9.62
N GLN A 150 8.59 -1.53 10.15
CA GLN A 150 10.03 -1.30 10.32
C GLN A 150 10.78 -0.92 9.04
N GLN A 151 10.39 -1.47 7.89
CA GLN A 151 11.05 -1.20 6.62
C GLN A 151 10.45 -0.02 5.84
N ILE A 152 9.32 0.55 6.31
CA ILE A 152 8.67 1.68 5.63
C ILE A 152 9.61 2.88 5.48
N PRO A 153 10.42 3.30 6.48
CA PRO A 153 11.36 4.40 6.31
C PRO A 153 12.38 4.15 5.19
N GLU A 154 12.91 2.92 5.06
CA GLU A 154 13.86 2.57 4.01
C GLU A 154 13.21 2.55 2.63
N VAL A 155 11.97 2.07 2.53
CA VAL A 155 11.20 2.09 1.28
C VAL A 155 10.79 3.52 0.92
N ALA A 156 10.52 4.38 1.90
CA ALA A 156 10.15 5.78 1.67
C ALA A 156 11.31 6.59 1.04
N LYS A 157 12.57 6.30 1.41
CA LYS A 157 13.76 7.00 0.88
C LYS A 157 13.92 6.91 -0.64
N ILE A 158 13.41 5.84 -1.24
CA ILE A 158 13.49 5.58 -2.69
C ILE A 158 12.19 5.94 -3.42
N ALA A 159 11.21 6.51 -2.72
CA ALA A 159 9.97 6.94 -3.34
C ALA A 159 10.22 8.10 -4.30
N LYS A 160 9.65 8.02 -5.50
CA LYS A 160 9.77 9.08 -6.51
C LYS A 160 9.02 10.34 -6.10
N TYR A 161 7.91 10.15 -5.38
CA TYR A 161 7.08 11.24 -4.90
C TYR A 161 6.78 11.08 -3.40
N LYS A 162 6.55 12.20 -2.74
CA LYS A 162 6.09 12.28 -1.36
C LYS A 162 4.80 13.10 -1.30
N ILE A 163 3.84 12.62 -0.52
CA ILE A 163 2.59 13.30 -0.19
C ILE A 163 2.58 13.53 1.31
N ASP A 164 2.37 14.79 1.70
CA ASP A 164 2.13 15.18 3.07
C ASP A 164 0.62 15.27 3.32
N ASN A 165 0.11 14.40 4.18
CA ASN A 165 -1.29 14.31 4.55
C ASN A 165 -1.55 14.96 5.92
N ASP A 166 -0.92 16.09 6.18
CA ASP A 166 -1.17 16.90 7.38
C ASP A 166 -2.32 17.89 7.26
N GLY A 167 -2.75 18.16 6.04
CA GLY A 167 -3.79 19.14 5.73
C GLY A 167 -5.19 18.53 5.57
N THR A 168 -5.94 19.15 4.68
CA THR A 168 -7.31 18.80 4.30
C THR A 168 -7.35 17.72 3.22
N PHE A 169 -8.53 17.12 3.04
CA PHE A 169 -8.75 16.19 1.92
C PHE A 169 -8.49 16.84 0.55
N ALA A 170 -8.83 18.13 0.37
CA ALA A 170 -8.59 18.83 -0.88
C ALA A 170 -7.09 18.94 -1.21
N GLU A 171 -6.26 19.20 -0.20
CA GLU A 171 -4.80 19.24 -0.35
C GLU A 171 -4.22 17.85 -0.63
N LEU A 172 -4.70 16.81 0.08
CA LEU A 172 -4.32 15.42 -0.17
C LEU A 172 -4.63 15.00 -1.63
N TYR A 173 -5.84 15.31 -2.09
CA TYR A 173 -6.32 14.98 -3.43
C TYR A 173 -5.62 15.79 -4.53
N GLY A 174 -5.35 17.06 -4.27
CA GLY A 174 -4.60 17.93 -5.19
C GLY A 174 -3.16 17.44 -5.41
N GLN A 175 -2.49 16.97 -4.35
CA GLN A 175 -1.14 16.40 -4.44
C GLN A 175 -1.10 15.16 -5.33
N ILE A 176 -2.00 14.18 -5.12
CA ILE A 176 -2.00 12.96 -5.95
C ILE A 176 -2.40 13.23 -7.40
N ASP A 177 -3.33 14.16 -7.65
CA ASP A 177 -3.70 14.55 -9.01
C ASP A 177 -2.54 15.21 -9.75
N THR A 178 -1.72 16.00 -9.04
CA THR A 178 -0.52 16.63 -9.60
C THR A 178 0.51 15.57 -10.00
N ILE A 179 0.71 14.56 -9.15
CA ILE A 179 1.59 13.42 -9.45
C ILE A 179 1.10 12.68 -10.69
N ILE A 180 -0.19 12.34 -10.77
CA ILE A 180 -0.78 11.65 -11.92
C ILE A 180 -0.58 12.46 -13.21
N LYS A 181 -0.86 13.76 -13.20
CA LYS A 181 -0.65 14.63 -14.36
C LYS A 181 0.82 14.63 -14.80
N SER A 182 1.77 14.68 -13.86
CA SER A 182 3.20 14.65 -14.19
C SER A 182 3.62 13.34 -14.88
N LEU A 183 3.05 12.21 -14.45
CA LEU A 183 3.31 10.89 -15.02
C LEU A 183 2.66 10.73 -16.40
N GLN A 184 1.54 11.41 -16.68
CA GLN A 184 0.91 11.42 -18.00
C GLN A 184 1.70 12.21 -19.05
N ILE A 185 2.50 13.20 -18.64
CA ILE A 185 3.31 14.03 -19.55
C ILE A 185 4.65 13.36 -19.88
N THR A 186 5.15 12.51 -18.97
CA THR A 186 6.47 11.86 -19.11
C THR A 186 6.39 10.57 -19.95
N ASN A 187 5.17 10.07 -20.23
CA ASN A 187 4.89 8.84 -20.99
C ASN A 187 4.28 9.15 -22.35
#